data_AF-A0A971CAJ9-F1
#
_entry.id   AF-A0A971CAJ9-F1
#
_cell.length_a   1.000
_cell.length_b   1.000
_cell.length_c   1.000
_cell.angle_alpha   90.00
_cell.angle_beta   90.00
_cell.angle_gamma   90.00
#
_symmetry.space_group_name_H-M   'P 1'
#
loop_
_entity.id
_entity.type
_entity.pdbx_description
1 polymer ?
#
loop_
_entity_poly.entity_id
_entity_poly.type
_entity_poly.pdbx_seq_one_letter_code
_entity_poly.pdbx_strand_id
1 'polypeptide(L)'
;MFGTTVAVGDVTGDGFGDIAVGVPGENGEVGSVVVVPGRNGGPTGAGSTAVLAKSLKISGSWGESGLHFGESLAVADLTGDGKAEVLVGAPYATVGSVKESGRVAVLRGAATGISATRSQVVSQATTNVVGTAEAGDHWGETLAVGDLTGDGRAEAVVGAPDEAVGTLKAAGGYTVLRATSIGVTGTGSFAVSQNTTNVPGSAEAGDWFAGSLALVDVNGDGRRDVVAGAPFEVLAGRGDSPPAGAVSVQLSGTSGRPAAGSFSYSGFDFSFSTTDKWWYFGSVVAAPVS
;
A
#
# COMPACT_ATOMS: atom_id res chain seq x y z
N MET A 1 -10.63 3.00 16.69
CA MET A 1 -9.96 4.28 16.39
C MET A 1 -10.50 4.77 15.05
N PHE A 2 -11.05 5.98 14.98
CA PHE A 2 -11.59 6.56 13.75
C PHE A 2 -10.57 7.54 13.18
N GLY A 3 -10.25 7.43 11.88
CA GLY A 3 -9.25 8.29 11.24
C GLY A 3 -7.81 7.85 11.48
N THR A 4 -7.56 6.55 11.67
CA THR A 4 -6.19 6.00 11.74
C THR A 4 -5.43 6.27 10.43
N THR A 5 -6.14 6.21 9.30
CA THR A 5 -5.63 6.56 7.98
C THR A 5 -6.69 7.32 7.21
N VAL A 6 -6.25 8.17 6.28
CA VAL A 6 -7.10 9.00 5.42
C VAL A 6 -6.51 9.06 4.02
N ALA A 7 -7.37 8.95 3.02
CA ALA A 7 -7.02 9.18 1.62
C ALA A 7 -8.11 10.03 0.94
N VAL A 8 -7.75 10.75 -0.13
CA VAL A 8 -8.65 11.68 -0.83
C VAL A 8 -8.70 11.34 -2.31
N GLY A 9 -9.91 11.40 -2.90
CA GLY A 9 -10.15 11.30 -4.34
C GLY A 9 -11.64 11.37 -4.66
N ASP A 10 -12.00 11.56 -5.93
CA ASP A 10 -13.41 11.68 -6.35
C ASP A 10 -14.07 10.30 -6.50
N VAL A 11 -14.49 9.70 -5.38
CA VAL A 11 -15.11 8.37 -5.30
C VAL A 11 -16.55 8.40 -5.82
N THR A 12 -17.23 9.55 -5.71
CA THR A 12 -18.61 9.73 -6.16
C THR A 12 -18.72 10.11 -7.64
N GLY A 13 -17.66 10.67 -8.22
CA GLY A 13 -17.62 11.16 -9.60
C GLY A 13 -18.37 12.47 -9.77
N ASP A 14 -18.44 13.29 -8.72
CA ASP A 14 -19.17 14.56 -8.72
C ASP A 14 -18.26 15.79 -8.94
N GLY A 15 -16.95 15.55 -9.13
CA GLY A 15 -15.92 16.55 -9.34
C GLY A 15 -15.36 17.17 -8.05
N PHE A 16 -15.80 16.73 -6.88
CA PHE A 16 -15.23 17.12 -5.59
C PHE A 16 -14.39 15.98 -4.99
N GLY A 17 -13.32 16.34 -4.29
CA GLY A 17 -12.55 15.34 -3.54
C GLY A 17 -13.37 14.78 -2.37
N ASP A 18 -13.56 13.47 -2.35
CA ASP A 18 -14.15 12.74 -1.23
C ASP A 18 -13.06 12.28 -0.27
N ILE A 19 -13.43 12.08 1.00
CA ILE A 19 -12.50 11.63 2.04
C ILE A 19 -12.81 10.17 2.39
N ALA A 20 -11.88 9.25 2.10
CA ALA A 20 -11.89 7.90 2.61
C ALA A 20 -11.17 7.85 3.97
N VAL A 21 -11.80 7.25 4.97
CA VAL A 21 -11.36 7.22 6.37
C VAL A 21 -11.31 5.78 6.85
N GLY A 22 -10.14 5.35 7.29
CA GLY A 22 -9.91 4.04 7.87
C GLY A 22 -10.31 4.00 9.35
N VAL A 23 -10.98 2.92 9.74
CA VAL A 23 -11.45 2.70 11.11
C VAL A 23 -11.10 1.26 11.55
N PRO A 24 -9.80 0.91 11.62
CA PRO A 24 -9.35 -0.46 11.81
C PRO A 24 -9.77 -1.03 13.17
N GLY A 25 -9.90 -0.17 14.20
CA GLY A 25 -10.34 -0.59 15.53
C GLY A 25 -11.85 -0.86 15.70
N GLU A 26 -12.65 -0.72 14.64
CA GLU A 26 -14.10 -0.91 14.71
C GLU A 26 -14.49 -2.39 14.94
N ASN A 27 -15.54 -2.63 15.73
CA ASN A 27 -16.12 -3.96 16.00
C ASN A 27 -15.13 -5.01 16.57
N GLY A 28 -14.28 -4.63 17.52
CA GLY A 28 -13.25 -5.53 18.04
C GLY A 28 -12.13 -5.77 17.04
N GLU A 29 -11.71 -4.68 16.38
CA GLU A 29 -10.63 -4.64 15.38
C GLU A 29 -10.92 -5.46 14.10
N VAL A 30 -12.20 -5.78 13.83
CA VAL A 30 -12.62 -6.27 12.50
C VAL A 30 -12.29 -5.21 11.44
N GLY A 31 -12.53 -3.95 11.78
CA GLY A 31 -12.24 -2.80 10.94
C GLY A 31 -13.34 -2.44 9.93
N SER A 32 -13.33 -1.17 9.52
CA SER A 32 -14.22 -0.62 8.50
C SER A 32 -13.55 0.55 7.77
N VAL A 33 -14.12 0.92 6.64
CA VAL A 33 -13.80 2.16 5.93
C VAL A 33 -15.07 3.00 5.76
N VAL A 34 -14.94 4.31 5.88
CA VAL A 34 -16.00 5.29 5.65
C VAL A 34 -15.58 6.22 4.53
N VAL A 35 -16.47 6.48 3.56
CA VAL A 35 -16.29 7.54 2.56
C VAL A 35 -17.24 8.68 2.90
N VAL A 36 -16.69 9.88 3.04
CA VAL A 36 -17.39 11.13 3.28
C VAL A 36 -17.40 11.94 1.99
N PRO A 37 -18.57 12.13 1.34
CA PRO A 37 -18.63 12.86 0.09
C PRO A 37 -18.22 14.34 0.23
N GLY A 38 -17.39 14.78 -0.71
CA GLY A 38 -17.09 16.16 -1.01
C GLY A 38 -18.32 16.90 -1.52
N ARG A 39 -18.25 18.23 -1.53
CA ARG A 39 -19.26 19.13 -2.10
C ARG A 39 -18.73 20.56 -2.10
N ASN A 40 -19.43 21.45 -2.82
CA ASN A 40 -19.23 22.88 -2.68
C ASN A 40 -19.48 23.34 -1.23
N GLY A 41 -18.51 24.04 -0.63
CA GLY A 41 -18.53 24.42 0.78
C GLY A 41 -17.88 23.40 1.73
N GLY A 42 -17.39 22.27 1.21
CA GLY A 42 -16.62 21.27 1.95
C GLY A 42 -17.45 20.08 2.46
N PRO A 43 -16.79 18.95 2.76
CA PRO A 43 -17.46 17.72 3.17
C PRO A 43 -18.19 17.89 4.51
N THR A 44 -19.32 17.19 4.64
CA THR A 44 -20.04 17.01 5.92
C THR A 44 -20.32 15.52 6.09
N GLY A 45 -20.67 15.07 7.31
CA GLY A 45 -21.02 13.65 7.53
C GLY A 45 -22.27 13.16 6.77
N ALA A 46 -23.09 14.06 6.23
CA ALA A 46 -24.30 13.68 5.49
C ALA A 46 -23.96 13.02 4.15
N GLY A 47 -24.55 11.84 3.89
CA GLY A 47 -24.30 11.05 2.68
C GLY A 47 -23.11 10.09 2.81
N SER A 48 -22.47 10.00 3.98
CA SER A 48 -21.35 9.08 4.18
C SER A 48 -21.78 7.62 4.03
N THR A 49 -20.93 6.83 3.39
CA THR A 49 -21.12 5.38 3.24
C THR A 49 -20.02 4.62 3.98
N ALA A 50 -20.33 3.44 4.52
CA ALA A 50 -19.38 2.61 5.23
C ALA A 50 -19.40 1.16 4.75
N VAL A 51 -18.23 0.52 4.73
CA VAL A 51 -18.07 -0.91 4.44
C VAL A 51 -17.24 -1.55 5.55
N LEU A 52 -17.75 -2.65 6.11
CA LEU A 52 -17.07 -3.44 7.13
C LEU A 52 -16.38 -4.65 6.48
N ALA A 53 -15.23 -5.08 7.00
CA ALA A 53 -14.51 -6.26 6.48
C ALA A 53 -15.42 -7.51 6.40
N LYS A 54 -16.26 -7.71 7.42
CA LYS A 54 -17.23 -8.80 7.49
C LYS A 54 -18.19 -8.85 6.30
N SER A 55 -18.64 -7.68 5.81
CA SER A 55 -19.56 -7.61 4.66
C SER A 55 -18.92 -8.10 3.35
N LEU A 56 -17.58 -8.12 3.31
CA LEU A 56 -16.75 -8.62 2.22
C LEU A 56 -16.32 -10.08 2.43
N LYS A 57 -16.77 -10.72 3.51
CA LYS A 57 -16.35 -12.08 3.93
C LYS A 57 -14.84 -12.19 4.17
N ILE A 58 -14.21 -11.10 4.61
CA ILE A 58 -12.84 -11.12 5.11
C ILE A 58 -12.87 -11.64 6.55
N SER A 59 -12.05 -12.65 6.84
CA SER A 59 -11.98 -13.30 8.15
C SER A 59 -10.54 -13.54 8.59
N GLY A 60 -10.33 -13.71 9.89
CA GLY A 60 -9.04 -13.94 10.53
C GLY A 60 -8.95 -15.34 11.15
N SER A 61 -7.79 -15.61 11.76
CA SER A 61 -7.46 -16.93 12.32
C SER A 61 -8.15 -17.24 13.65
N TRP A 62 -8.57 -16.20 14.38
CA TRP A 62 -9.24 -16.31 15.68
C TRP A 62 -10.72 -15.86 15.61
N GLY A 63 -11.30 -15.88 14.41
CA GLY A 63 -12.63 -15.33 14.13
C GLY A 63 -12.53 -14.04 13.31
N GLU A 64 -13.50 -13.14 13.51
CA GLU A 64 -13.60 -11.88 12.75
C GLU A 64 -12.86 -10.70 13.43
N SER A 65 -12.23 -10.89 14.59
CA SER A 65 -11.51 -9.82 15.32
C SER A 65 -10.06 -9.66 14.88
N GLY A 66 -9.52 -8.45 15.03
CA GLY A 66 -8.09 -8.19 14.83
C GLY A 66 -7.63 -8.25 13.37
N LEU A 67 -8.50 -7.92 12.41
CA LEU A 67 -8.17 -7.89 10.97
C LEU A 67 -7.53 -6.56 10.55
N HIS A 68 -7.83 -5.50 11.31
CA HIS A 68 -7.43 -4.11 11.07
C HIS A 68 -7.80 -3.63 9.67
N PHE A 69 -8.98 -4.02 9.19
CA PHE A 69 -9.46 -3.54 7.89
C PHE A 69 -9.62 -2.02 7.90
N GLY A 70 -8.95 -1.35 6.96
CA GLY A 70 -8.85 0.11 6.93
C GLY A 70 -7.64 0.64 7.70
N GLU A 71 -6.60 -0.16 7.94
CA GLU A 71 -5.30 0.30 8.43
C GLU A 71 -4.53 1.09 7.38
N SER A 72 -4.62 0.66 6.13
CA SER A 72 -4.05 1.35 4.97
C SER A 72 -5.13 1.67 3.94
N LEU A 73 -4.97 2.80 3.26
CA LEU A 73 -5.87 3.27 2.21
C LEU A 73 -5.09 3.83 1.02
N ALA A 74 -5.63 3.63 -0.18
CA ALA A 74 -5.26 4.36 -1.38
C ALA A 74 -6.50 4.63 -2.23
N VAL A 75 -6.55 5.77 -2.94
CA VAL A 75 -7.72 6.18 -3.73
C VAL A 75 -7.27 6.65 -5.11
N ALA A 76 -7.81 6.04 -6.17
CA ALA A 76 -7.59 6.44 -7.56
C ALA A 76 -8.65 5.82 -8.48
N ASP A 77 -8.91 6.43 -9.64
CA ASP A 77 -9.71 5.81 -10.71
C ASP A 77 -8.89 4.73 -11.42
N LEU A 78 -8.93 3.51 -10.87
CA LEU A 78 -8.21 2.35 -11.39
C LEU A 78 -8.96 1.75 -12.58
N THR A 79 -10.29 1.85 -12.60
CA THR A 79 -11.14 1.30 -13.66
C THR A 79 -11.27 2.22 -14.87
N GLY A 80 -10.95 3.51 -14.73
CA GLY A 80 -11.08 4.51 -15.78
C GLY A 80 -12.54 4.87 -16.07
N ASP A 81 -13.43 4.74 -15.08
CA ASP A 81 -14.87 5.02 -15.21
C ASP A 81 -15.26 6.42 -14.70
N GLY A 82 -14.27 7.22 -14.32
CA GLY A 82 -14.41 8.56 -13.77
C GLY A 82 -14.79 8.60 -12.30
N LYS A 83 -14.76 7.47 -11.58
CA LYS A 83 -14.98 7.39 -10.13
C LYS A 83 -13.84 6.63 -9.49
N ALA A 84 -13.23 7.23 -8.48
CA ALA A 84 -12.13 6.61 -7.80
C ALA A 84 -12.56 5.34 -7.05
N GLU A 85 -11.78 4.28 -7.19
CA GLU A 85 -11.79 3.13 -6.30
C GLU A 85 -11.11 3.48 -4.98
N VAL A 86 -11.57 2.84 -3.89
CA VAL A 86 -10.90 2.85 -2.60
C VAL A 86 -10.26 1.48 -2.35
N LEU A 87 -8.93 1.45 -2.25
CA LEU A 87 -8.17 0.30 -1.82
C LEU A 87 -8.06 0.31 -0.30
N VAL A 88 -8.29 -0.85 0.32
CA VAL A 88 -8.36 -0.99 1.78
C VAL A 88 -7.61 -2.24 2.22
N GLY A 89 -6.56 -2.07 3.02
CA GLY A 89 -5.81 -3.18 3.59
C GLY A 89 -6.51 -3.82 4.78
N ALA A 90 -6.35 -5.14 4.91
CA ALA A 90 -6.57 -5.92 6.14
C ALA A 90 -5.36 -6.86 6.30
N PRO A 91 -4.22 -6.34 6.76
CA PRO A 91 -2.95 -7.09 6.79
C PRO A 91 -3.03 -8.34 7.68
N TYR A 92 -3.83 -8.32 8.74
CA TYR A 92 -3.98 -9.47 9.65
C TYR A 92 -5.06 -10.48 9.21
N ALA A 93 -5.67 -10.28 8.03
CA ALA A 93 -6.62 -11.25 7.48
C ALA A 93 -5.96 -12.58 7.12
N THR A 94 -6.76 -13.65 7.13
CA THR A 94 -6.32 -15.01 6.80
C THR A 94 -6.71 -15.38 5.36
N VAL A 95 -5.76 -15.97 4.63
CA VAL A 95 -5.97 -16.50 3.28
C VAL A 95 -5.98 -18.03 3.31
N GLY A 96 -7.17 -18.63 3.17
CA GLY A 96 -7.33 -20.07 3.36
C GLY A 96 -6.98 -20.46 4.80
N SER A 97 -5.90 -21.24 4.98
CA SER A 97 -5.35 -21.60 6.28
C SER A 97 -4.10 -20.79 6.68
N VAL A 98 -3.67 -19.85 5.84
CA VAL A 98 -2.45 -19.06 6.05
C VAL A 98 -2.78 -17.82 6.88
N LYS A 99 -2.36 -17.84 8.15
CA LYS A 99 -2.69 -16.82 9.14
C LYS A 99 -1.98 -15.49 8.82
N GLU A 100 -2.66 -14.37 9.00
CA GLU A 100 -2.03 -13.03 8.90
C GLU A 100 -1.24 -12.82 7.59
N SER A 101 -1.70 -13.48 6.52
CA SER A 101 -1.12 -13.35 5.18
C SER A 101 -1.65 -12.13 4.43
N GLY A 102 -2.69 -11.49 4.97
CA GLY A 102 -3.20 -10.22 4.47
C GLY A 102 -4.11 -10.31 3.25
N ARG A 103 -4.97 -9.30 3.14
CA ARG A 103 -5.90 -9.11 2.02
C ARG A 103 -6.05 -7.63 1.74
N VAL A 104 -6.38 -7.32 0.48
CA VAL A 104 -6.78 -5.96 0.07
C VAL A 104 -8.17 -6.03 -0.54
N ALA A 105 -9.06 -5.13 -0.13
CA ALA A 105 -10.32 -4.90 -0.81
C ALA A 105 -10.19 -3.72 -1.77
N VAL A 106 -10.78 -3.84 -2.95
CA VAL A 106 -11.01 -2.75 -3.90
C VAL A 106 -12.50 -2.46 -3.91
N LEU A 107 -12.89 -1.30 -3.39
CA LEU A 107 -14.28 -0.84 -3.36
C LEU A 107 -14.49 0.14 -4.51
N ARG A 108 -15.36 -0.20 -5.47
CA ARG A 108 -15.61 0.68 -6.62
C ARG A 108 -16.43 1.89 -6.23
N GLY A 109 -16.00 3.07 -6.67
CA GLY A 109 -16.70 4.33 -6.50
C GLY A 109 -18.02 4.36 -7.26
N ALA A 110 -19.02 5.04 -6.70
CA ALA A 110 -20.35 5.25 -7.29
C ALA A 110 -20.88 6.61 -6.83
N ALA A 111 -21.82 7.18 -7.58
CA ALA A 111 -22.49 8.43 -7.20
C ALA A 111 -23.14 8.40 -5.80
N THR A 112 -23.43 7.21 -5.28
CA THR A 112 -23.96 7.00 -3.93
C THR A 112 -22.90 6.57 -2.91
N GLY A 113 -21.60 6.72 -3.20
CA GLY A 113 -20.48 6.26 -2.38
C GLY A 113 -20.10 4.79 -2.62
N ILE A 114 -19.48 4.18 -1.62
CA ILE A 114 -18.97 2.80 -1.67
C ILE A 114 -20.00 1.78 -1.17
N SER A 115 -19.88 0.53 -1.63
CA SER A 115 -20.69 -0.58 -1.13
C SER A 115 -19.95 -1.92 -1.18
N ALA A 116 -20.36 -2.85 -0.32
CA ALA A 116 -19.81 -4.21 -0.29
C ALA A 116 -20.12 -5.01 -1.56
N THR A 117 -21.23 -4.72 -2.25
CA THR A 117 -21.65 -5.45 -3.46
C THR A 117 -20.88 -5.04 -4.71
N ARG A 118 -20.25 -3.86 -4.71
CA ARG A 118 -19.36 -3.37 -5.77
C ARG A 118 -17.91 -3.45 -5.34
N SER A 119 -17.50 -4.61 -4.85
CA SER A 119 -16.16 -4.85 -4.34
C SER A 119 -15.44 -5.97 -5.07
N GLN A 120 -14.13 -6.01 -4.90
CA GLN A 120 -13.26 -7.13 -5.21
C GLN A 120 -12.32 -7.33 -4.01
N VAL A 121 -12.06 -8.58 -3.61
CA VAL A 121 -11.07 -8.91 -2.57
C VAL A 121 -9.94 -9.67 -3.22
N VAL A 122 -8.70 -9.22 -2.99
CA VAL A 122 -7.47 -9.81 -3.53
C VAL A 122 -6.50 -10.19 -2.41
N SER A 123 -5.60 -11.12 -2.73
CA SER A 123 -4.52 -11.62 -1.88
C SER A 123 -3.43 -12.23 -2.76
N GLN A 124 -2.29 -12.62 -2.20
CA GLN A 124 -1.27 -13.40 -2.92
C GLN A 124 -1.78 -14.76 -3.44
N ALA A 125 -2.92 -15.28 -2.94
CA ALA A 125 -3.56 -16.48 -3.49
C ALA A 125 -4.53 -16.20 -4.67
N THR A 126 -4.75 -14.93 -5.03
CA THR A 126 -5.58 -14.58 -6.19
C THR A 126 -4.88 -14.99 -7.48
N THR A 127 -5.64 -15.52 -8.45
CA THR A 127 -5.09 -16.02 -9.72
C THR A 127 -4.13 -15.00 -10.38
N ASN A 128 -2.95 -15.50 -10.76
CA ASN A 128 -1.86 -14.76 -11.40
C ASN A 128 -1.16 -13.71 -10.53
N VAL A 129 -1.58 -13.48 -9.27
CA VAL A 129 -0.77 -12.67 -8.35
C VAL A 129 0.53 -13.44 -8.08
N VAL A 130 1.66 -12.78 -8.28
CA VAL A 130 2.98 -13.39 -8.05
C VAL A 130 3.24 -13.61 -6.56
N GLY A 131 4.10 -14.58 -6.25
CA GLY A 131 4.43 -14.97 -4.88
C GLY A 131 3.44 -15.98 -4.33
N THR A 132 3.54 -16.22 -3.02
CA THR A 132 2.67 -17.11 -2.28
C THR A 132 2.33 -16.46 -0.95
N ALA A 133 1.09 -16.61 -0.49
CA ALA A 133 0.72 -16.17 0.85
C ALA A 133 1.50 -17.00 1.89
N GLU A 134 2.26 -16.34 2.75
CA GLU A 134 2.93 -16.93 3.90
C GLU A 134 2.38 -16.33 5.20
N ALA A 135 2.65 -17.01 6.32
CA ALA A 135 2.05 -16.63 7.58
C ALA A 135 2.78 -15.42 8.17
N GLY A 136 2.04 -14.32 8.38
CA GLY A 136 2.58 -13.09 8.95
C GLY A 136 3.24 -12.15 7.95
N ASP A 137 3.03 -12.31 6.64
CA ASP A 137 3.56 -11.38 5.62
C ASP A 137 2.87 -10.01 5.66
N HIS A 138 1.68 -9.94 6.27
CA HIS A 138 0.88 -8.71 6.39
C HIS A 138 0.64 -8.01 5.04
N TRP A 139 0.42 -8.79 3.97
CA TRP A 139 0.19 -8.23 2.64
C TRP A 139 -1.01 -7.27 2.62
N GLY A 140 -0.75 -6.02 2.23
CA GLY A 140 -1.72 -4.92 2.32
C GLY A 140 -1.53 -3.99 3.51
N GLU A 141 -0.47 -4.13 4.29
CA GLU A 141 -0.14 -3.21 5.38
C GLU A 141 0.15 -1.79 4.88
N THR A 142 0.76 -1.66 3.69
CA THR A 142 0.92 -0.37 3.00
C THR A 142 0.32 -0.44 1.61
N LEU A 143 -0.26 0.69 1.17
CA LEU A 143 -0.93 0.81 -0.12
C LEU A 143 -0.57 2.13 -0.77
N ALA A 144 -0.32 2.09 -2.08
CA ALA A 144 -0.21 3.27 -2.90
C ALA A 144 -0.70 2.98 -4.33
N VAL A 145 -1.05 4.02 -5.07
CA VAL A 145 -1.59 3.93 -6.43
C VAL A 145 -0.99 5.00 -7.33
N GLY A 146 -0.78 4.68 -8.60
CA GLY A 146 -0.19 5.61 -9.57
C GLY A 146 0.20 4.93 -10.87
N ASP A 147 0.25 5.69 -11.96
CA ASP A 147 0.60 5.18 -13.29
C ASP A 147 2.12 4.99 -13.41
N LEU A 148 2.58 3.77 -13.15
CA LEU A 148 3.99 3.39 -13.24
C LEU A 148 4.42 3.16 -14.70
N THR A 149 3.49 2.97 -15.64
CA THR A 149 3.81 2.64 -17.04
C THR A 149 3.76 3.82 -17.99
N GLY A 150 3.03 4.87 -17.63
CA GLY A 150 2.74 6.02 -18.46
C GLY A 150 1.64 5.72 -19.49
N ASP A 151 0.80 4.71 -19.26
CA ASP A 151 -0.28 4.33 -20.16
C ASP A 151 -1.61 5.05 -19.85
N GLY A 152 -1.62 5.91 -18.83
CA GLY A 152 -2.77 6.68 -18.37
C GLY A 152 -3.65 5.92 -17.38
N ARG A 153 -3.28 4.71 -16.93
CA ARG A 153 -3.99 3.95 -15.91
C ARG A 153 -3.09 3.69 -14.72
N ALA A 154 -3.60 3.99 -13.53
CA ALA A 154 -2.85 3.73 -12.30
C ALA A 154 -2.73 2.22 -12.01
N GLU A 155 -1.55 1.81 -11.54
CA GLU A 155 -1.33 0.55 -10.87
C GLU A 155 -1.63 0.64 -9.38
N ALA A 156 -1.91 -0.52 -8.77
CA ALA A 156 -1.95 -0.68 -7.32
C ALA A 156 -0.64 -1.29 -6.82
N VAL A 157 -0.01 -0.65 -5.84
CA VAL A 157 1.21 -1.12 -5.18
C VAL A 157 0.86 -1.52 -3.75
N VAL A 158 1.11 -2.79 -3.43
CA VAL A 158 0.71 -3.42 -2.17
C VAL A 158 1.94 -3.88 -1.42
N GLY A 159 2.24 -3.26 -0.28
CA GLY A 159 3.37 -3.63 0.56
C GLY A 159 3.07 -4.80 1.50
N ALA A 160 4.13 -5.51 1.82
CA ALA A 160 4.22 -6.60 2.79
C ALA A 160 5.58 -6.45 3.49
N PRO A 161 5.72 -5.52 4.46
CA PRO A 161 7.00 -5.23 5.10
C PRO A 161 7.55 -6.43 5.90
N ASP A 162 6.68 -7.35 6.32
CA ASP A 162 7.08 -8.59 7.01
C ASP A 162 7.42 -9.77 6.05
N GLU A 163 7.23 -9.60 4.74
CA GLU A 163 7.57 -10.60 3.72
C GLU A 163 9.03 -11.07 3.84
N ALA A 164 9.23 -12.37 3.69
CA ALA A 164 10.57 -12.96 3.67
C ALA A 164 11.22 -12.87 2.27
N VAL A 165 12.47 -12.43 2.21
CA VAL A 165 13.29 -12.53 0.99
C VAL A 165 14.23 -13.72 1.13
N GLY A 166 13.82 -14.87 0.60
CA GLY A 166 14.53 -16.13 0.79
C GLY A 166 14.46 -16.59 2.25
N THR A 167 15.57 -16.55 2.98
CA THR A 167 15.60 -16.89 4.43
C THR A 167 15.58 -15.66 5.34
N LEU A 168 15.55 -14.46 4.77
CA LEU A 168 15.60 -13.20 5.50
C LEU A 168 14.19 -12.76 5.86
N LYS A 169 13.79 -13.05 7.11
CA LYS A 169 12.45 -12.70 7.61
C LYS A 169 12.28 -11.20 7.72
N ALA A 170 11.09 -10.69 7.39
CA ALA A 170 10.76 -9.27 7.46
C ALA A 170 11.78 -8.38 6.76
N ALA A 171 12.39 -8.88 5.68
CA ALA A 171 13.16 -8.05 4.78
C ALA A 171 12.22 -7.08 4.03
N GLY A 172 11.00 -7.55 3.75
CA GLY A 172 9.94 -6.76 3.17
C GLY A 172 9.98 -6.71 1.65
N GLY A 173 8.83 -6.32 1.11
CA GLY A 173 8.62 -6.23 -0.33
C GLY A 173 7.29 -5.57 -0.66
N TYR A 174 7.11 -5.29 -1.95
CA TYR A 174 5.82 -4.87 -2.47
C TYR A 174 5.47 -5.61 -3.76
N THR A 175 4.18 -5.76 -4.01
CA THR A 175 3.61 -6.33 -5.23
C THR A 175 2.89 -5.24 -6.00
N VAL A 176 3.18 -5.14 -7.30
CA VAL A 176 2.45 -4.28 -8.24
C VAL A 176 1.38 -5.11 -8.93
N LEU A 177 0.13 -4.65 -8.84
CA LEU A 177 -1.04 -5.20 -9.51
C LEU A 177 -1.51 -4.26 -10.62
N ARG A 178 -1.88 -4.84 -11.76
CA ARG A 178 -2.45 -4.08 -12.88
C ARG A 178 -3.91 -3.78 -12.63
N ALA A 179 -4.35 -2.59 -13.01
CA ALA A 179 -5.77 -2.28 -13.06
C ALA A 179 -6.34 -2.53 -14.46
N THR A 180 -7.64 -2.81 -14.50
CA THR A 180 -8.44 -2.99 -15.71
C THR A 180 -9.77 -2.29 -15.52
N SER A 181 -10.59 -2.19 -16.56
CA SER A 181 -11.95 -1.63 -16.46
C SER A 181 -12.87 -2.37 -15.49
N ILE A 182 -12.49 -3.58 -15.05
CA ILE A 182 -13.22 -4.39 -14.07
C ILE A 182 -12.46 -4.55 -12.75
N GLY A 183 -11.46 -3.71 -12.45
CA GLY A 183 -10.72 -3.74 -11.19
C GLY A 183 -9.30 -4.27 -11.35
N VAL A 184 -8.67 -4.67 -10.24
CA VAL A 184 -7.27 -5.10 -10.21
C VAL A 184 -7.11 -6.57 -10.63
N THR A 185 -6.00 -6.91 -11.27
CA THR A 185 -5.69 -8.27 -11.72
C THR A 185 -4.27 -8.67 -11.33
N GLY A 186 -4.08 -9.97 -11.09
CA GLY A 186 -2.75 -10.56 -10.96
C GLY A 186 -2.02 -10.69 -12.30
N THR A 187 -2.72 -10.68 -13.44
CA THR A 187 -2.07 -10.82 -14.74
C THR A 187 -1.06 -9.69 -14.97
N GLY A 188 0.20 -10.06 -15.20
CA GLY A 188 1.30 -9.10 -15.37
C GLY A 188 1.76 -8.45 -14.06
N SER A 189 1.33 -8.96 -12.91
CA SER A 189 1.85 -8.54 -11.61
C SER A 189 3.32 -8.91 -11.44
N PHE A 190 4.00 -8.17 -10.57
CA PHE A 190 5.37 -8.45 -10.20
C PHE A 190 5.65 -8.00 -8.77
N ALA A 191 6.58 -8.67 -8.11
CA ALA A 191 7.03 -8.36 -6.77
C ALA A 191 8.42 -7.71 -6.83
N VAL A 192 8.69 -6.86 -5.85
CA VAL A 192 9.94 -6.13 -5.70
C VAL A 192 10.38 -6.21 -4.24
N SER A 193 11.66 -6.46 -4.05
CA SER A 193 12.40 -6.32 -2.79
C SER A 193 13.74 -5.63 -3.07
N GLN A 194 14.52 -5.34 -2.03
CA GLN A 194 15.87 -4.77 -2.20
C GLN A 194 16.81 -5.64 -3.05
N ASN A 195 16.56 -6.94 -3.16
CA ASN A 195 17.33 -7.84 -4.02
C ASN A 195 16.90 -7.82 -5.49
N THR A 196 15.89 -7.02 -5.86
CA THR A 196 15.43 -6.92 -7.24
C THR A 196 16.39 -6.06 -8.06
N THR A 197 16.65 -6.46 -9.32
CA THR A 197 17.51 -5.71 -10.24
C THR A 197 17.09 -4.25 -10.31
N ASN A 198 18.08 -3.35 -10.25
CA ASN A 198 17.92 -1.89 -10.21
C ASN A 198 17.22 -1.34 -8.96
N VAL A 199 17.04 -2.13 -7.90
CA VAL A 199 16.70 -1.61 -6.58
C VAL A 199 18.00 -1.40 -5.79
N PRO A 200 18.25 -0.21 -5.24
CA PRO A 200 19.42 0.05 -4.41
C PRO A 200 19.38 -0.74 -3.10
N GLY A 201 20.55 -1.16 -2.63
CA GLY A 201 20.72 -1.89 -1.38
C GLY A 201 20.75 -3.40 -1.56
N SER A 202 20.60 -4.12 -0.46
CA SER A 202 20.42 -5.56 -0.41
C SER A 202 19.41 -5.85 0.69
N ALA A 203 18.65 -6.94 0.55
CA ALA A 203 17.75 -7.33 1.61
C ALA A 203 18.55 -7.88 2.80
N GLU A 204 18.22 -7.42 3.99
CA GLU A 204 18.59 -7.97 5.28
C GLU A 204 17.34 -8.36 6.09
N ALA A 205 17.50 -9.20 7.10
CA ALA A 205 16.37 -9.60 7.92
C ALA A 205 15.96 -8.43 8.82
N GLY A 206 14.69 -8.01 8.72
CA GLY A 206 14.11 -6.97 9.56
C GLY A 206 14.17 -5.56 8.98
N ASP A 207 14.55 -5.34 7.72
CA ASP A 207 14.61 -3.98 7.13
C ASP A 207 13.25 -3.31 6.96
N TRP A 208 12.19 -4.14 6.84
CA TRP A 208 10.83 -3.71 6.56
C TRP A 208 10.75 -2.84 5.30
N PHE A 209 11.40 -3.28 4.23
CA PHE A 209 11.27 -2.63 2.94
C PHE A 209 9.80 -2.57 2.50
N ALA A 210 9.38 -1.41 1.99
CA ALA A 210 7.97 -1.06 1.77
C ALA A 210 7.11 -0.89 3.03
N GLY A 211 7.73 -0.65 4.19
CA GLY A 211 7.05 -0.23 5.43
C GLY A 211 6.39 1.14 5.34
N SER A 212 6.69 1.91 4.29
CA SER A 212 5.87 3.01 3.80
C SER A 212 6.00 3.12 2.27
N LEU A 213 4.95 3.59 1.60
CA LEU A 213 4.90 3.68 0.13
C LEU A 213 4.31 5.02 -0.34
N ALA A 214 4.91 5.61 -1.37
CA ALA A 214 4.37 6.74 -2.11
C ALA A 214 4.75 6.64 -3.60
N LEU A 215 3.89 7.15 -4.48
CA LEU A 215 4.09 7.13 -5.93
C LEU A 215 4.13 8.55 -6.49
N VAL A 216 5.25 8.94 -7.10
CA VAL A 216 5.47 10.29 -7.62
C VAL A 216 6.45 10.26 -8.79
N ASP A 217 6.21 11.05 -9.84
CA ASP A 217 7.17 11.23 -10.92
C ASP A 217 8.32 12.11 -10.41
N VAL A 218 9.45 11.49 -10.02
CA VAL A 218 10.59 12.23 -9.45
C VAL A 218 11.53 12.77 -10.52
N ASN A 219 11.49 12.19 -11.72
CA ASN A 219 12.45 12.47 -12.79
C ASN A 219 11.85 13.25 -13.97
N GLY A 220 10.54 13.49 -13.96
CA GLY A 220 9.79 14.24 -14.97
C GLY A 220 9.55 13.46 -16.27
N ASP A 221 9.59 12.13 -16.24
CA ASP A 221 9.45 11.28 -17.43
C ASP A 221 8.01 10.89 -17.77
N GLY A 222 7.04 11.35 -16.95
CA GLY A 222 5.62 11.10 -17.11
C GLY A 222 5.13 9.78 -16.51
N ARG A 223 6.01 8.97 -15.91
CA ARG A 223 5.65 7.81 -15.09
C ARG A 223 5.82 8.13 -13.62
N ARG A 224 4.95 7.58 -12.79
CA ARG A 224 5.15 7.60 -11.33
C ARG A 224 6.29 6.66 -10.98
N ASP A 225 7.15 7.08 -10.08
CA ASP A 225 8.21 6.28 -9.49
C ASP A 225 7.78 5.80 -8.10
N VAL A 226 8.29 4.63 -7.67
CA VAL A 226 7.98 4.09 -6.34
C VAL A 226 8.99 4.64 -5.33
N VAL A 227 8.49 5.28 -4.28
CA VAL A 227 9.24 5.67 -3.09
C VAL A 227 8.87 4.71 -1.97
N ALA A 228 9.82 3.87 -1.56
CA ALA A 228 9.63 2.86 -0.53
C ALA A 228 10.52 3.13 0.68
N GLY A 229 9.92 3.15 1.87
CA GLY A 229 10.66 3.20 3.13
C GLY A 229 11.15 1.83 3.57
N ALA A 230 12.32 1.79 4.20
CA ALA A 230 12.87 0.67 4.95
C ALA A 230 13.34 1.21 6.31
N PRO A 231 12.42 1.43 7.27
CA PRO A 231 12.71 2.15 8.51
C PRO A 231 13.76 1.47 9.39
N PHE A 232 14.04 0.19 9.12
CA PHE A 232 14.94 -0.63 9.91
C PHE A 232 16.21 -1.06 9.16
N GLU A 233 16.47 -0.49 7.99
CA GLU A 233 17.70 -0.70 7.21
C GLU A 233 18.97 -0.51 8.05
N VAL A 234 19.89 -1.48 7.96
CA VAL A 234 21.24 -1.40 8.54
C VAL A 234 22.28 -1.30 7.43
N LEU A 235 22.93 -0.13 7.32
CA LEU A 235 23.91 0.08 6.26
C LEU A 235 25.16 -0.80 6.41
N ALA A 236 25.52 -1.49 5.33
CA ALA A 236 26.71 -2.34 5.24
C ALA A 236 27.99 -1.63 5.74
N GLY A 237 28.77 -2.34 6.56
CA GLY A 237 30.06 -1.87 7.07
C GLY A 237 29.99 -1.03 8.35
N ARG A 238 28.82 -0.81 8.95
CA ARG A 238 28.68 -0.11 10.24
C ARG A 238 28.44 -1.01 11.47
N GLY A 239 28.51 -2.34 11.33
CA GLY A 239 28.26 -3.30 12.43
C GLY A 239 26.85 -3.16 13.01
N ASP A 240 26.58 -3.76 14.18
CA ASP A 240 25.29 -3.69 14.91
C ASP A 240 24.93 -2.27 15.42
N SER A 241 25.36 -1.23 14.71
CA SER A 241 24.82 0.11 14.82
C SER A 241 23.31 0.03 14.63
N PRO A 242 22.55 0.82 15.40
CA PRO A 242 21.11 0.80 15.26
C PRO A 242 20.69 1.16 13.84
N PRO A 243 19.52 0.70 13.39
CA PRO A 243 19.01 0.99 12.07
C PRO A 243 19.08 2.48 11.74
N ALA A 244 19.63 2.76 10.56
CA ALA A 244 19.70 4.12 10.01
C ALA A 244 18.37 4.51 9.36
N GLY A 245 17.61 3.49 8.96
CA GLY A 245 16.48 3.62 8.05
C GLY A 245 16.92 4.06 6.65
N ALA A 246 16.11 3.75 5.66
CA ALA A 246 16.31 4.18 4.28
C ALA A 246 15.00 4.58 3.60
N VAL A 247 15.15 5.44 2.60
CA VAL A 247 14.14 5.71 1.57
C VAL A 247 14.76 5.33 0.24
N SER A 248 14.19 4.32 -0.41
CA SER A 248 14.59 3.87 -1.74
C SER A 248 13.62 4.43 -2.78
N VAL A 249 14.16 5.04 -3.82
CA VAL A 249 13.41 5.56 -4.97
C VAL A 249 13.70 4.68 -6.17
N GLN A 250 12.71 3.90 -6.59
CA GLN A 250 12.76 3.06 -7.78
C GLN A 250 12.17 3.81 -8.97
N LEU A 251 13.02 4.22 -9.91
CA LEU A 251 12.57 4.84 -11.15
C LEU A 251 11.78 3.83 -11.98
N SER A 252 10.64 4.22 -12.52
CA SER A 252 9.78 3.31 -13.27
C SER A 252 10.18 3.26 -14.74
N GLY A 253 10.49 2.06 -15.23
CA GLY A 253 10.63 1.82 -16.67
C GLY A 253 9.28 1.78 -17.38
N THR A 254 9.27 1.62 -18.71
CA THR A 254 8.04 1.51 -19.51
C THR A 254 7.15 0.31 -19.17
N SER A 255 7.69 -0.69 -18.46
CA SER A 255 6.93 -1.82 -17.93
C SER A 255 6.45 -1.59 -16.48
N GLY A 256 6.70 -0.42 -15.89
CA GLY A 256 6.47 -0.12 -14.48
C GLY A 256 7.46 -0.76 -13.51
N ARG A 257 8.41 -1.57 -14.00
CA ARG A 257 9.45 -2.20 -13.18
C ARG A 257 10.60 -1.23 -12.87
N PRO A 258 11.33 -1.44 -11.76
CA PRO A 258 12.51 -0.64 -11.43
C PRO A 258 13.53 -0.57 -12.59
N ALA A 259 13.89 0.65 -12.96
CA ALA A 259 14.81 0.98 -14.04
C ALA A 259 16.18 1.41 -13.50
N ALA A 260 17.18 1.39 -14.38
CA ALA A 260 18.51 1.89 -14.05
C ALA A 260 18.44 3.36 -13.64
N GLY A 261 19.27 3.76 -12.67
CA GLY A 261 19.29 5.12 -12.13
C GLY A 261 18.44 5.30 -10.87
N SER A 262 17.73 4.27 -10.39
CA SER A 262 17.16 4.23 -9.04
C SER A 262 18.24 4.49 -7.97
N PHE A 263 17.84 5.15 -6.88
CA PHE A 263 18.74 5.60 -5.82
C PHE A 263 18.08 5.50 -4.45
N SER A 264 18.87 5.48 -3.38
CA SER A 264 18.36 5.50 -2.02
C SER A 264 19.09 6.55 -1.18
N TYR A 265 18.41 6.98 -0.12
CA TYR A 265 19.00 7.79 0.94
C TYR A 265 18.79 7.09 2.27
N SER A 266 19.69 7.36 3.20
CA SER A 266 19.60 6.98 4.60
C SER A 266 19.61 8.23 5.48
N GLY A 267 19.36 8.07 6.78
CA GLY A 267 19.56 9.18 7.72
C GLY A 267 20.98 9.76 7.69
N PHE A 268 21.99 9.00 7.24
CA PHE A 268 23.37 9.47 7.21
C PHE A 268 23.64 10.48 6.08
N ASP A 269 22.88 10.42 4.99
CA ASP A 269 23.04 11.34 3.85
C ASP A 269 22.65 12.78 4.21
N PHE A 270 21.90 12.95 5.32
CA PHE A 270 21.41 14.24 5.80
C PHE A 270 22.13 14.75 7.06
N SER A 271 23.26 14.15 7.42
CA SER A 271 24.10 14.59 8.57
C SER A 271 23.34 14.67 9.91
N PHE A 272 22.37 13.78 10.15
CA PHE A 272 21.72 13.66 11.46
C PHE A 272 22.73 13.20 12.53
N SER A 273 22.47 13.57 13.79
CA SER A 273 23.39 13.30 14.90
C SER A 273 23.57 11.80 15.13
N THR A 274 24.80 11.30 15.01
CA THR A 274 25.14 9.89 15.24
C THR A 274 25.06 9.46 16.70
N THR A 275 24.67 10.35 17.62
CA THR A 275 24.45 10.04 19.04
C THR A 275 23.07 9.47 19.32
N ASP A 276 22.08 9.75 18.45
CA ASP A 276 20.74 9.19 18.59
C ASP A 276 20.68 7.82 17.95
N LYS A 277 20.36 6.83 18.79
CA LYS A 277 20.59 5.42 18.50
C LYS A 277 19.43 4.73 17.80
N TRP A 278 18.47 5.40 17.18
CA TRP A 278 17.41 4.73 16.41
C TRP A 278 16.86 5.73 15.39
N TRP A 279 17.17 5.53 14.12
CA TRP A 279 16.59 6.33 13.05
C TRP A 279 15.55 5.49 12.31
N TYR A 280 14.29 5.86 12.48
CA TYR A 280 13.19 5.30 11.70
C TYR A 280 13.04 6.07 10.38
N PHE A 281 14.17 6.41 9.73
CA PHE A 281 14.15 7.17 8.48
C PHE A 281 13.44 6.33 7.40
N GLY A 282 12.45 6.93 6.73
CA GLY A 282 11.56 6.18 5.83
C GLY A 282 10.37 5.49 6.51
N SER A 283 10.14 5.70 7.82
CA SER A 283 8.88 5.25 8.47
C SER A 283 7.62 5.88 7.89
N VAL A 284 7.74 7.07 7.28
CA VAL A 284 6.67 7.73 6.55
C VAL A 284 7.26 8.35 5.28
N VAL A 285 6.66 8.03 4.14
CA VAL A 285 6.86 8.73 2.87
C VAL A 285 5.50 9.22 2.36
N ALA A 286 5.50 10.32 1.62
CA ALA A 286 4.28 10.89 1.07
C ALA A 286 4.58 11.53 -0.29
N ALA A 287 3.58 11.51 -1.16
CA ALA A 287 3.59 12.18 -2.46
C ALA A 287 2.45 13.21 -2.51
N PRO A 288 2.59 14.30 -3.29
CA PRO A 288 1.48 15.20 -3.54
C PRO A 288 0.34 14.48 -4.27
N VAL A 289 -0.90 14.80 -3.88
CA VAL A 289 -2.10 14.49 -4.67
C VAL A 289 -2.07 15.32 -5.95
N SER A 290 -2.15 14.66 -7.10
CA SER A 290 -2.15 15.28 -8.43
C SER A 290 -3.54 15.58 -8.94
#